data_AF-A0A355UP39-F1
#
_entry.id   AF-A0A355UP39-F1
#
_cell.length_a   1.000
_cell.length_b   1.000
_cell.length_c   1.000
_cell.angle_alpha   90.00
_cell.angle_beta   90.00
_cell.angle_gamma   90.00
#
_symmetry.space_group_name_H-M   'P 1'
#
loop_
_entity.id
_entity.type
_entity.pdbx_description
1 polymer ?
#
loop_
_entity_poly.entity_id
_entity_poly.type
_entity_poly.pdbx_seq_one_letter_code
_entity_poly.pdbx_strand_id
1 'polypeptide(L)'
;MGNQTLLPVMHHGIALLDLDGKLERQNEFLLDSLGEPGEKNSGEKEKRLGFLLEDPAFHELVQQAKESGFAELELLPEWWEGQHLSMSIARCGDILTLTVMNITPIHHLASMEQDFVANVSHELRTPLTSIRMAAESLQIGAMGSEHMRAKFLSNIQREADRLTRLVNELLVVANLHGRPVMHKNIFTFPELAGEVIATLQPHADLNSVDLRLECADDLPTYNGDRDRLHQVLINLVDNAIKFT
;
A
#
# COMPACT_ATOMS: atom_id res chain seq x y z
N MET A 1 17.83 -28.26 10.60
CA MET A 1 17.93 -26.78 10.48
C MET A 1 16.80 -26.35 9.56
N GLY A 2 15.56 -26.25 10.04
CA GLY A 2 15.10 -25.27 11.02
C GLY A 2 14.30 -24.22 10.25
N ASN A 3 13.20 -24.65 9.60
CA ASN A 3 12.25 -23.78 8.90
C ASN A 3 11.50 -22.96 9.97
N GLN A 4 12.11 -21.89 10.45
CA GLN A 4 11.40 -20.81 11.12
C GLN A 4 10.78 -19.96 10.01
N THR A 5 9.71 -20.50 9.44
CA THR A 5 8.78 -19.74 8.62
C THR A 5 8.29 -18.58 9.48
N LEU A 6 8.45 -17.37 8.95
CA LEU A 6 7.84 -16.14 9.42
C LEU A 6 6.33 -16.33 9.57
N LEU A 7 5.87 -16.86 10.70
CA LEU A 7 4.63 -16.37 11.28
C LEU A 7 4.99 -14.95 11.73
N PRO A 8 4.36 -13.89 11.19
CA PRO A 8 4.36 -12.61 11.88
C PRO A 8 3.95 -12.93 13.32
N VAL A 9 4.58 -12.30 14.31
CA VAL A 9 4.11 -12.38 15.69
C VAL A 9 2.73 -11.73 15.71
N MET A 10 1.71 -12.49 15.34
CA MET A 10 0.32 -12.12 15.42
C MET A 10 -0.02 -12.31 16.87
N HIS A 11 0.01 -11.20 17.59
CA HIS A 11 -0.43 -11.08 18.96
C HIS A 11 -1.94 -11.30 18.99
N HIS A 12 -2.36 -12.57 18.97
CA HIS A 12 -3.76 -12.93 19.06
C HIS A 12 -4.27 -12.61 20.46
N GLY A 13 -5.39 -11.90 20.53
CA GLY A 13 -6.15 -11.76 21.76
C GLY A 13 -6.74 -13.09 22.15
N ILE A 14 -6.37 -13.63 23.30
CA ILE A 14 -6.89 -14.92 23.77
C ILE A 14 -7.60 -14.70 25.11
N ALA A 15 -8.80 -15.25 25.21
CA ALA A 15 -9.60 -15.29 26.42
C ALA A 15 -10.09 -16.71 26.71
N LEU A 16 -10.17 -17.05 28.00
CA LEU A 16 -10.88 -18.23 28.50
C LEU A 16 -12.22 -17.77 29.04
N LEU A 17 -13.28 -18.45 28.61
CA LEU A 17 -14.64 -18.22 29.04
C LEU A 17 -15.20 -19.50 29.67
N ASP A 18 -16.16 -19.34 30.58
CA ASP A 18 -16.97 -20.45 31.06
C ASP A 18 -17.99 -20.91 29.99
N LEU A 19 -18.74 -21.97 30.30
CA LEU A 19 -19.83 -22.45 29.43
C LEU A 19 -21.01 -21.48 29.34
N ASP A 20 -21.05 -20.36 30.06
CA ASP A 20 -22.06 -19.32 29.88
C ASP A 20 -21.54 -18.16 29.00
N GLY A 21 -20.27 -18.22 28.57
CA GLY A 21 -19.62 -17.20 27.76
C GLY A 21 -19.00 -16.07 28.58
N LYS A 22 -18.92 -16.22 29.90
CA LYS A 22 -18.35 -15.22 30.80
C LYS A 22 -16.84 -15.34 30.83
N LEU A 23 -16.17 -14.19 30.70
CA LEU A 23 -14.72 -14.08 30.74
C LEU A 23 -14.14 -14.47 32.11
N GLU A 24 -13.26 -15.49 32.13
CA GLU A 24 -12.52 -15.92 33.31
C GLU A 24 -11.07 -15.42 33.31
N ARG A 25 -10.41 -15.49 32.14
CA ARG A 25 -9.02 -15.07 31.95
C ARG A 25 -8.80 -14.50 30.56
N GLN A 26 -7.78 -13.66 30.42
CA GLN A 26 -7.31 -13.15 29.14
C GLN A 26 -5.79 -13.02 29.14
N ASN A 27 -5.19 -13.02 27.95
CA ASN A 27 -3.81 -12.62 27.76
C ASN A 27 -3.67 -11.09 27.63
N GLU A 28 -2.43 -10.60 27.63
CA GLU A 28 -2.14 -9.17 27.49
C GLU A 28 -2.52 -8.61 26.10
N PHE A 29 -2.60 -9.47 25.07
CA PHE A 29 -2.86 -9.08 23.69
C PHE A 29 -4.35 -8.94 23.34
N LEU A 30 -5.26 -9.36 24.21
CA LEU A 30 -6.70 -9.25 23.95
C LEU A 30 -7.14 -7.80 23.84
N LEU A 31 -6.67 -6.96 24.76
CA LEU A 31 -6.95 -5.53 24.71
C LEU A 31 -6.25 -4.85 23.53
N ASP A 32 -5.08 -5.32 23.12
CA ASP A 32 -4.38 -4.79 21.94
C ASP A 32 -5.10 -5.14 20.64
N SER A 33 -5.74 -6.30 20.56
CA SER A 33 -6.63 -6.67 19.45
C SER A 33 -7.88 -5.79 19.38
N LEU A 34 -8.20 -5.10 20.48
CA LEU A 34 -9.29 -4.13 20.59
C LEU A 34 -8.78 -2.68 20.68
N GLY A 35 -7.55 -2.44 20.21
CA GLY A 35 -6.92 -1.14 20.15
C GLY A 35 -6.67 -0.66 18.73
N GLU A 36 -6.61 0.66 18.57
CA GLU A 36 -6.06 1.26 17.35
C GLU A 36 -4.52 1.29 17.39
N PRO A 37 -3.85 1.30 16.22
CA PRO A 37 -2.39 1.41 16.15
C PRO A 37 -1.87 2.64 16.91
N GLY A 38 -1.04 2.41 17.93
CA GLY A 38 -0.46 3.49 18.76
C GLY A 38 -1.33 3.95 19.94
N GLU A 39 -2.52 3.36 20.13
CA GLU A 39 -3.41 3.67 21.25
C GLU A 39 -2.83 3.15 22.58
N LYS A 40 -2.49 4.09 23.47
CA LYS A 40 -1.94 3.80 24.81
C LYS A 40 -3.01 3.71 25.91
N ASN A 41 -4.25 4.12 25.63
CA ASN A 41 -5.31 4.20 26.63
C ASN A 41 -5.95 2.83 26.84
N SER A 42 -5.60 2.15 27.94
CA SER A 42 -6.19 0.87 28.31
C SER A 42 -7.69 0.94 28.61
N GLY A 43 -8.21 2.10 29.06
CA GLY A 43 -9.62 2.23 29.46
C GLY A 43 -10.60 2.19 28.29
N GLU A 44 -10.23 2.70 27.12
CA GLU A 44 -11.09 2.59 25.92
C GLU A 44 -11.07 1.17 25.36
N LYS A 45 -9.91 0.49 25.39
CA LYS A 45 -9.79 -0.93 25.04
C LYS A 45 -10.69 -1.82 25.92
N GLU A 46 -10.73 -1.55 27.22
CA GLU A 46 -11.60 -2.28 28.16
C GLU A 46 -13.09 -2.03 27.90
N LYS A 47 -13.50 -0.82 27.53
CA LYS A 47 -14.89 -0.53 27.12
C LYS A 47 -15.28 -1.32 25.87
N ARG A 48 -14.40 -1.36 24.86
CA ARG A 48 -14.62 -2.14 23.63
C ARG A 48 -14.71 -3.63 23.90
N LEU A 49 -13.92 -4.15 24.85
CA LEU A 49 -14.08 -5.54 25.31
C LEU A 49 -15.47 -5.77 25.93
N GLY A 50 -15.96 -4.82 26.73
CA GLY A 50 -17.33 -4.85 27.24
C GLY A 50 -18.37 -4.91 26.11
N PHE A 51 -18.27 -4.04 25.11
CA PHE A 51 -19.17 -4.04 23.96
C PHE A 51 -19.10 -5.33 23.15
N LEU A 52 -17.90 -5.89 22.96
CA LEU A 52 -17.71 -7.17 22.27
C LEU A 52 -18.44 -8.31 22.98
N LEU A 53 -18.32 -8.39 24.31
CA LEU A 53 -18.98 -9.43 25.12
C LEU A 53 -20.50 -9.25 25.18
N GLU A 54 -21.01 -8.03 24.96
CA GLU A 54 -22.44 -7.72 24.86
C GLU A 54 -22.99 -7.88 23.42
N ASP A 55 -22.13 -8.03 22.43
CA ASP A 55 -22.50 -8.10 21.02
C ASP A 55 -23.34 -9.35 20.71
N PRO A 56 -24.50 -9.24 20.04
CA PRO A 56 -25.32 -10.39 19.67
C PRO A 56 -24.55 -11.45 18.86
N ALA A 57 -23.64 -11.04 17.99
CA ALA A 57 -22.84 -11.95 17.17
C ALA A 57 -21.89 -12.79 18.03
N PHE A 58 -21.33 -12.21 19.10
CA PHE A 58 -20.52 -12.97 20.06
C PHE A 58 -21.34 -14.04 20.78
N HIS A 59 -22.55 -13.71 21.22
CA HIS A 59 -23.43 -14.69 21.87
C HIS A 59 -23.83 -15.82 20.93
N GLU A 60 -24.12 -15.51 19.67
CA GLU A 60 -24.40 -16.51 18.64
C GLU A 60 -23.19 -17.44 18.42
N LEU A 61 -21.99 -16.86 18.33
CA LEU A 61 -20.73 -17.61 18.19
C LEU A 61 -20.50 -18.57 19.36
N VAL A 62 -20.74 -18.12 20.59
CA VAL A 62 -20.66 -18.94 21.81
C VAL A 62 -21.61 -20.13 21.73
N GLN A 63 -22.87 -19.91 21.32
CA GLN A 63 -23.85 -21.00 21.19
C GLN A 63 -23.45 -22.00 20.11
N GLN A 64 -23.03 -21.52 18.94
CA GLN A 64 -22.56 -22.39 17.86
C GLN A 64 -21.37 -23.23 18.32
N ALA A 65 -20.37 -22.64 18.97
CA ALA A 65 -19.19 -23.35 19.46
C ALA A 65 -19.53 -24.40 20.54
N LYS A 66 -20.57 -24.20 21.35
CA LYS A 66 -21.04 -25.21 22.32
C LYS A 66 -21.59 -26.46 21.64
N GLU A 67 -22.31 -26.28 20.54
CA GLU A 67 -22.98 -27.33 19.78
C GLU A 67 -22.00 -28.07 18.86
N SER A 68 -21.17 -27.35 18.11
CA SER A 68 -20.25 -27.89 17.11
C SER A 68 -18.85 -28.20 17.65
N GLY A 69 -18.50 -27.66 18.81
CA GLY A 69 -17.14 -27.69 19.38
C GLY A 69 -16.22 -26.57 18.89
N PHE A 70 -16.54 -25.91 17.78
CA PHE A 70 -15.79 -24.78 17.21
C PHE A 70 -16.66 -23.91 16.33
N ALA A 71 -16.56 -22.59 16.48
CA ALA A 71 -17.18 -21.63 15.58
C ALA A 71 -16.23 -20.46 15.32
N GLU A 72 -16.37 -19.84 14.15
CA GLU A 72 -15.61 -18.68 13.73
C GLU A 72 -16.52 -17.70 12.98
N LEU A 73 -16.29 -16.40 13.17
CA LEU A 73 -16.95 -15.35 12.42
C LEU A 73 -16.04 -14.14 12.23
N GLU A 74 -16.30 -13.40 11.15
CA GLU A 74 -15.79 -12.04 10.96
C GLU A 74 -16.87 -11.04 11.38
N LEU A 75 -16.53 -10.12 12.28
CA LEU A 75 -17.41 -9.10 12.83
C LEU A 75 -17.02 -7.73 12.26
N LEU A 76 -18.02 -7.01 11.76
CA LEU A 76 -17.96 -5.57 11.54
C LEU A 76 -18.80 -4.90 12.64
N PRO A 77 -18.19 -4.54 13.79
CA PRO A 77 -18.92 -4.05 14.93
C PRO A 77 -19.51 -2.66 14.69
N GLU A 78 -20.82 -2.48 14.93
CA GLU A 78 -21.46 -1.16 14.86
C GLU A 78 -20.89 -0.17 15.90
N TRP A 79 -20.39 -0.69 17.03
CA TRP A 79 -19.79 0.09 18.12
C TRP A 79 -18.32 0.46 17.86
N TRP A 80 -17.70 -0.02 16.77
CA TRP A 80 -16.33 0.35 16.38
C TRP A 80 -16.21 0.47 14.86
N GLU A 81 -16.68 1.62 14.37
CA GLU A 81 -16.83 1.91 12.95
C GLU A 81 -15.54 1.69 12.14
N GLY A 82 -15.69 1.01 11.00
CA GLY A 82 -14.60 0.76 10.06
C GLY A 82 -13.61 -0.32 10.49
N GLN A 83 -13.82 -0.98 11.64
CA GLN A 83 -12.97 -2.09 12.05
C GLN A 83 -13.55 -3.44 11.64
N HIS A 84 -12.66 -4.39 11.44
CA HIS A 84 -12.93 -5.79 11.15
C HIS A 84 -12.22 -6.66 12.18
N LEU A 85 -12.99 -7.51 12.86
CA LEU A 85 -12.47 -8.48 13.83
C LEU A 85 -12.72 -9.90 13.34
N SER A 86 -11.72 -10.75 13.38
CA SER A 86 -11.92 -12.20 13.31
C SER A 86 -12.02 -12.73 14.73
N MET A 87 -13.08 -13.51 14.99
CA MET A 87 -13.29 -14.19 16.26
C MET A 87 -13.48 -15.67 16.04
N SER A 88 -12.83 -16.49 16.85
CA SER A 88 -13.12 -17.91 16.93
C SER A 88 -13.26 -18.38 18.36
N ILE A 89 -14.17 -19.32 18.59
CA ILE A 89 -14.40 -19.94 19.88
C ILE A 89 -14.25 -21.45 19.72
N ALA A 90 -13.35 -22.04 20.49
CA ALA A 90 -13.16 -23.48 20.57
C ALA A 90 -13.57 -24.00 21.96
N ARG A 91 -14.33 -25.10 21.99
CA ARG A 91 -14.70 -25.77 23.25
C ARG A 91 -13.68 -26.84 23.61
N CYS A 92 -13.16 -26.78 24.82
CA CYS A 92 -12.28 -27.79 25.40
C CYS A 92 -12.86 -28.27 26.74
N GLY A 93 -13.70 -29.31 26.69
CA GLY A 93 -14.43 -29.79 27.87
C GLY A 93 -15.47 -28.77 28.34
N ASP A 94 -15.26 -28.24 29.55
CA ASP A 94 -16.14 -27.26 30.20
C ASP A 94 -15.63 -25.82 30.10
N ILE A 95 -14.64 -25.57 29.23
CA ILE A 95 -14.06 -24.24 28.99
C ILE A 95 -14.20 -23.89 27.51
N LEU A 96 -14.49 -22.62 27.23
CA LEU A 96 -14.45 -22.05 25.89
C LEU A 96 -13.18 -21.18 25.76
N THR A 97 -12.48 -21.30 24.64
CA THR A 97 -11.32 -20.44 24.31
C THR A 97 -11.72 -19.50 23.19
N LEU A 98 -11.78 -18.21 23.50
CA LEU A 98 -11.99 -17.13 22.54
C LEU A 98 -10.65 -16.67 21.99
N THR A 99 -10.56 -16.57 20.68
CA THR A 99 -9.47 -15.87 19.97
C THR A 99 -10.07 -14.69 19.23
N VAL A 100 -9.48 -13.50 19.40
CA VAL A 100 -9.86 -12.27 18.71
C VAL A 100 -8.63 -11.72 17.98
N MET A 101 -8.82 -11.30 16.74
CA MET A 101 -7.80 -10.66 15.93
C MET A 101 -8.37 -9.44 15.22
N ASN A 102 -7.66 -8.31 15.28
CA ASN A 102 -7.96 -7.17 14.42
C ASN A 102 -7.43 -7.45 13.01
N ILE A 103 -8.34 -7.73 12.09
CA ILE A 103 -8.05 -8.01 10.67
C ILE A 103 -8.24 -6.78 9.78
N THR A 104 -8.57 -5.62 10.36
CA THR A 104 -8.68 -4.34 9.67
C THR A 104 -7.44 -4.02 8.82
N PRO A 105 -6.19 -4.21 9.29
CA PRO A 105 -5.01 -3.98 8.46
C PRO A 105 -4.95 -4.86 7.21
N ILE A 106 -5.47 -6.10 7.31
CA ILE A 106 -5.50 -7.06 6.19
C ILE A 106 -6.53 -6.58 5.15
N HIS A 107 -7.72 -6.19 5.59
CA HIS A 107 -8.74 -5.65 4.68
C HIS A 107 -8.31 -4.33 4.04
N HIS A 108 -7.68 -3.43 4.79
CA HIS A 108 -7.12 -2.19 4.22
C HIS A 108 -6.08 -2.49 3.15
N LEU A 109 -5.16 -3.41 3.39
CA LEU A 109 -4.15 -3.79 2.40
C LEU A 109 -4.81 -4.39 1.16
N ALA A 110 -5.76 -5.31 1.33
CA ALA A 110 -6.49 -5.92 0.21
C ALA A 110 -7.28 -4.89 -0.61
N SER A 111 -7.94 -3.93 0.06
CA SER A 111 -8.66 -2.82 -0.58
C SER A 111 -7.70 -1.93 -1.37
N MET A 112 -6.55 -1.58 -0.78
CA MET A 112 -5.52 -0.78 -1.45
C MET A 112 -4.95 -1.49 -2.68
N GLU A 113 -4.74 -2.82 -2.62
CA GLU A 113 -4.32 -3.61 -3.78
C GLU A 113 -5.38 -3.62 -4.89
N GLN A 114 -6.64 -3.79 -4.54
CA GLN A 114 -7.75 -3.73 -5.49
C GLN A 114 -7.88 -2.36 -6.15
N ASP A 115 -7.85 -1.30 -5.36
CA ASP A 115 -7.89 0.09 -5.83
C ASP A 115 -6.69 0.39 -6.72
N PHE A 116 -5.50 -0.08 -6.35
CA PHE A 116 -4.30 0.05 -7.17
C PHE A 116 -4.49 -0.64 -8.54
N VAL A 117 -4.91 -1.90 -8.56
CA VAL A 117 -5.15 -2.63 -9.82
C VAL A 117 -6.21 -1.96 -10.68
N ALA A 118 -7.30 -1.47 -10.08
CA ALA A 118 -8.35 -0.74 -10.78
C ALA A 118 -7.81 0.55 -11.40
N ASN A 119 -7.11 1.38 -10.62
CA ASN A 119 -6.54 2.64 -11.07
C ASN A 119 -5.52 2.44 -12.21
N VAL A 120 -4.62 1.47 -12.07
CA VAL A 120 -3.66 1.09 -13.11
C VAL A 120 -4.37 0.68 -14.39
N SER A 121 -5.41 -0.15 -14.28
CA SER A 121 -6.20 -0.59 -15.44
C SER A 121 -6.87 0.58 -16.15
N HIS A 122 -7.37 1.56 -15.40
CA HIS A 122 -7.98 2.78 -15.95
C HIS A 122 -6.95 3.67 -16.66
N GLU A 123 -5.80 3.93 -16.02
CA GLU A 123 -4.73 4.75 -16.58
C GLU A 123 -4.07 4.13 -17.82
N LEU A 124 -4.04 2.79 -17.93
CA LEU A 124 -3.58 2.09 -19.13
C LEU A 124 -4.61 2.10 -20.27
N ARG A 125 -5.90 1.96 -19.94
CA ARG A 125 -6.97 1.84 -20.95
C ARG A 125 -7.11 3.10 -21.80
N THR A 126 -6.96 4.27 -21.19
CA THR A 126 -7.12 5.57 -21.86
C THR A 126 -6.11 5.79 -23.02
N PRO A 127 -4.78 5.75 -22.79
CA PRO A 127 -3.80 5.90 -23.86
C PRO A 127 -3.90 4.78 -24.89
N LEU A 128 -4.19 3.54 -24.48
CA LEU A 128 -4.39 2.42 -25.41
C LEU A 128 -5.59 2.65 -26.35
N THR A 129 -6.69 3.18 -25.83
CA THR A 129 -7.87 3.53 -26.61
C THR A 129 -7.56 4.66 -27.61
N SER A 130 -6.78 5.67 -27.19
CA SER A 130 -6.33 6.76 -28.05
C SER A 130 -5.44 6.27 -29.20
N ILE A 131 -4.50 5.36 -28.91
CA ILE A 131 -3.65 4.71 -29.92
C ILE A 131 -4.52 3.94 -30.92
N ARG A 132 -5.47 3.13 -30.43
CA ARG A 132 -6.36 2.35 -31.29
C ARG A 132 -7.18 3.26 -32.21
N MET A 133 -7.82 4.30 -31.68
CA MET A 133 -8.61 5.24 -32.49
C MET A 133 -7.78 5.97 -33.55
N ALA A 134 -6.55 6.37 -33.21
CA ALA A 134 -5.63 7.00 -34.18
C ALA A 134 -5.21 6.01 -35.28
N ALA A 135 -4.94 4.75 -34.93
CA ALA A 135 -4.63 3.70 -35.89
C ALA A 135 -5.83 3.35 -36.79
N GLU A 136 -7.03 3.22 -36.22
CA GLU A 136 -8.28 3.00 -36.98
C GLU A 136 -8.55 4.17 -37.95
N SER A 137 -8.31 5.40 -37.51
CA SER A 137 -8.45 6.59 -38.36
C SER A 137 -7.49 6.57 -39.56
N LEU A 138 -6.25 6.11 -39.34
CA LEU A 138 -5.28 5.90 -40.41
C LEU A 138 -5.71 4.79 -41.38
N GLN A 139 -6.32 3.71 -40.87
CA GLN A 139 -6.78 2.57 -41.68
C GLN A 139 -8.00 2.88 -42.55
N ILE A 140 -8.99 3.60 -42.01
CA ILE A 140 -10.24 3.96 -42.73
C ILE A 140 -9.97 5.01 -43.84
N GLY A 141 -8.72 5.48 -43.95
CA GLY A 141 -8.33 6.41 -44.98
C GLY A 141 -8.85 7.80 -44.70
N ALA A 142 -8.77 8.27 -43.44
CA ALA A 142 -8.79 9.71 -43.12
C ALA A 142 -7.55 10.41 -43.73
N MET A 143 -7.44 10.34 -45.06
CA MET A 143 -6.35 10.78 -45.92
C MET A 143 -6.64 12.20 -46.44
N GLY A 144 -7.15 13.08 -45.58
CA GLY A 144 -7.45 14.45 -45.98
C GLY A 144 -6.18 15.27 -46.33
N SER A 145 -5.02 14.91 -45.78
CA SER A 145 -3.71 15.50 -46.09
C SER A 145 -2.56 14.77 -45.38
N GLU A 146 -1.32 14.91 -45.89
CA GLU A 146 -0.09 14.48 -45.22
C GLU A 146 0.00 14.99 -43.76
N HIS A 147 -0.49 16.21 -43.54
CA HIS A 147 -0.52 16.85 -42.23
C HIS A 147 -1.38 16.09 -41.22
N MET A 148 -2.54 15.57 -41.64
CA MET A 148 -3.42 14.79 -40.79
C MET A 148 -2.81 13.43 -40.41
N ARG A 149 -2.12 12.79 -41.37
CA ARG A 149 -1.37 11.54 -41.13
C ARG A 149 -0.26 11.74 -40.09
N ALA A 150 0.53 12.81 -40.23
CA ALA A 150 1.56 13.17 -39.27
C ALA A 150 0.98 13.38 -37.85
N LYS A 151 -0.19 14.01 -37.73
CA LYS A 151 -0.87 14.23 -36.45
C LYS A 151 -1.28 12.91 -35.77
N PHE A 152 -1.83 11.94 -36.50
CA PHE A 152 -2.19 10.64 -35.94
C PHE A 152 -0.97 9.83 -35.52
N LEU A 153 0.09 9.81 -36.34
CA LEU A 153 1.35 9.14 -35.99
C LEU A 153 1.99 9.76 -34.74
N SER A 154 2.02 11.09 -34.66
CA SER A 154 2.51 11.80 -33.48
C SER A 154 1.68 11.49 -32.23
N ASN A 155 0.35 11.37 -32.36
CA ASN A 155 -0.51 10.96 -31.25
C ASN A 155 -0.18 9.54 -30.78
N ILE A 156 -0.05 8.58 -31.70
CA ILE A 156 0.35 7.19 -31.36
C ILE A 156 1.66 7.18 -30.60
N GLN A 157 2.68 7.89 -31.10
CA GLN A 157 4.00 7.93 -30.47
C GLN A 157 3.93 8.52 -29.06
N ARG A 158 3.24 9.65 -28.89
CA ARG A 158 3.08 10.29 -27.58
C ARG A 158 2.39 9.38 -26.56
N GLU A 159 1.33 8.68 -26.95
CA GLU A 159 0.62 7.78 -26.04
C GLU A 159 1.42 6.51 -25.74
N ALA A 160 2.23 6.02 -26.68
CA ALA A 160 3.16 4.90 -26.45
C ALA A 160 4.28 5.28 -25.47
N ASP A 161 4.82 6.50 -25.59
CA ASP A 161 5.80 7.03 -24.64
C ASP A 161 5.17 7.20 -23.24
N ARG A 162 3.92 7.67 -23.18
CA ARG A 162 3.15 7.75 -21.92
C ARG A 162 2.95 6.37 -21.29
N LEU A 163 2.53 5.36 -22.06
CA LEU A 163 2.39 3.99 -21.58
C LEU A 163 3.71 3.43 -21.05
N THR A 164 4.81 3.69 -21.75
CA THR A 164 6.15 3.24 -21.33
C THR A 164 6.55 3.83 -19.98
N ARG A 165 6.31 5.13 -19.77
CA ARG A 165 6.54 5.78 -18.47
C ARG A 165 5.68 5.16 -17.37
N LEU A 166 4.38 4.97 -17.63
CA LEU A 166 3.46 4.40 -16.66
C LEU A 166 3.86 2.97 -16.26
N VAL A 167 4.25 2.14 -17.23
CA VAL A 167 4.75 0.77 -16.94
C VAL A 167 6.01 0.80 -16.11
N ASN A 168 6.95 1.71 -16.40
CA ASN A 168 8.18 1.85 -15.60
C ASN A 168 7.89 2.29 -14.17
N GLU A 169 6.96 3.24 -13.97
CA GLU A 169 6.51 3.66 -12.63
C GLU A 169 5.91 2.48 -11.86
N LEU A 170 5.11 1.63 -12.50
CA LEU A 170 4.54 0.43 -11.89
C LEU A 170 5.59 -0.61 -11.51
N LEU A 171 6.60 -0.82 -12.36
CA LEU A 171 7.72 -1.71 -12.05
C LEU A 171 8.54 -1.21 -10.87
N VAL A 172 8.71 0.11 -10.72
CA VAL A 172 9.36 0.69 -9.54
C VAL A 172 8.54 0.38 -8.28
N VAL A 173 7.23 0.61 -8.31
CA VAL A 173 6.34 0.31 -7.17
C VAL A 173 6.38 -1.17 -6.82
N ALA A 174 6.23 -2.08 -7.80
CA ALA A 174 6.28 -3.53 -7.57
C ALA A 174 7.61 -3.99 -6.95
N ASN A 175 8.73 -3.39 -7.35
CA ASN A 175 10.06 -3.70 -6.81
C ASN A 175 10.31 -3.11 -5.41
N LEU A 176 9.49 -2.17 -4.92
CA LEU A 176 9.58 -1.66 -3.55
C LEU A 176 8.92 -2.60 -2.53
N HIS A 177 7.95 -3.43 -2.96
CA HIS A 177 7.29 -4.43 -2.09
C HIS A 177 8.18 -5.65 -1.82
N GLY A 178 9.07 -6.01 -2.75
CA GLY A 178 10.17 -6.95 -2.45
C GLY A 178 11.26 -6.19 -1.71
N ARG A 179 11.85 -6.75 -0.63
CA ARG A 179 12.99 -6.13 0.08
C ARG A 179 14.03 -5.69 -0.96
N PRO A 180 14.16 -4.38 -1.26
CA PRO A 180 15.01 -3.98 -2.35
C PRO A 180 16.45 -4.21 -1.94
N VAL A 181 17.20 -4.96 -2.74
CA VAL A 181 18.64 -5.08 -2.55
C VAL A 181 19.22 -3.68 -2.77
N MET A 182 19.71 -3.06 -1.70
CA MET A 182 20.40 -1.77 -1.78
C MET A 182 21.87 -2.01 -2.13
N HIS A 183 22.34 -1.37 -3.19
CA HIS A 183 23.76 -1.37 -3.53
C HIS A 183 24.40 -0.13 -2.91
N LYS A 184 24.89 -0.28 -1.67
CA LYS A 184 25.44 0.85 -0.92
C LYS A 184 26.86 1.18 -1.35
N ASN A 185 27.08 2.42 -1.75
CA ASN A 185 28.37 3.00 -2.10
C ASN A 185 28.59 4.29 -1.29
N ILE A 186 29.86 4.68 -1.12
CA ILE A 186 30.22 5.96 -0.51
C ILE A 186 30.25 7.03 -1.59
N PHE A 187 29.54 8.14 -1.40
CA PHE A 187 29.51 9.28 -2.32
C PHE A 187 29.21 10.60 -1.58
N THR A 188 29.34 11.73 -2.27
CA THR A 188 28.94 13.04 -1.73
C THR A 188 27.66 13.54 -2.39
N PHE A 189 26.79 14.22 -1.61
CA PHE A 189 25.56 14.80 -2.14
C PHE A 189 25.80 15.88 -3.22
N PRO A 190 26.80 16.77 -3.11
CA PRO A 190 27.08 17.76 -4.15
C PRO A 190 27.41 17.15 -5.51
N GLU A 191 28.21 16.08 -5.56
CA GLU A 191 28.52 15.38 -6.81
C GLU A 191 27.26 14.78 -7.43
N LEU A 192 26.44 14.09 -6.62
CA LEU A 192 25.20 13.50 -7.08
C LEU A 192 24.20 14.56 -7.59
N ALA A 193 24.02 15.66 -6.85
CA ALA A 193 23.12 16.73 -7.22
C ALA A 193 23.62 17.46 -8.48
N GLY A 194 24.93 17.65 -8.63
CA GLY A 194 25.53 18.21 -9.84
C GLY A 194 25.20 17.41 -11.10
N GLU A 195 25.24 16.07 -11.03
CA GLU A 195 24.85 15.19 -12.14
C GLU A 195 23.37 15.32 -12.50
N VAL A 196 22.49 15.41 -11.51
CA VAL A 196 21.05 15.60 -11.71
C VAL A 196 20.78 16.94 -12.40
N ILE A 197 21.41 18.01 -11.94
CA ILE A 197 21.27 19.36 -12.51
C ILE A 197 21.77 19.37 -13.95
N ALA A 198 22.94 18.81 -14.22
CA ALA A 198 23.48 18.72 -15.58
C ALA A 198 22.57 17.91 -16.52
N THR A 199 21.94 16.86 -16.01
CA THR A 199 21.00 16.02 -16.76
C THR A 199 19.72 16.78 -17.12
N LEU A 200 19.20 17.61 -16.21
CA LEU A 200 17.91 18.29 -16.35
C LEU A 200 18.01 19.73 -16.87
N GLN A 201 19.22 20.31 -16.96
CA GLN A 201 19.43 21.65 -17.48
C GLN A 201 18.78 21.89 -18.86
N PRO A 202 18.89 20.98 -19.86
CA PRO A 202 18.24 21.19 -21.15
C PRO A 202 16.71 21.25 -21.04
N HIS A 203 16.13 20.51 -20.09
CA HIS A 203 14.68 20.50 -19.85
C HIS A 203 14.25 21.79 -19.14
N ALA A 204 15.04 22.28 -18.19
CA ALA A 204 14.82 23.57 -17.54
C ALA A 204 14.89 24.73 -18.55
N ASP A 205 15.89 24.73 -19.43
CA ASP A 205 16.07 25.76 -20.47
C ASP A 205 14.87 25.79 -21.43
N LEU A 206 14.36 24.62 -21.86
CA LEU A 206 13.17 24.51 -22.70
C LEU A 206 11.91 25.08 -22.04
N ASN A 207 11.81 24.97 -20.72
CA ASN A 207 10.69 25.49 -19.93
C ASN A 207 10.96 26.90 -19.37
N SER A 208 12.09 27.53 -19.72
CA SER A 208 12.52 28.84 -19.19
C SER A 208 12.57 28.91 -17.66
N VAL A 209 12.96 27.80 -17.02
CA VAL A 209 13.12 27.67 -15.56
C VAL A 209 14.58 27.88 -15.18
N ASP A 210 14.83 28.74 -14.20
CA ASP A 210 16.17 28.96 -13.64
C ASP A 210 16.49 27.87 -12.60
N LEU A 211 17.38 26.94 -12.97
CA LEU A 211 17.76 25.80 -12.15
C LEU A 211 19.10 26.07 -11.45
N ARG A 212 19.10 26.15 -10.11
CA ARG A 212 20.29 26.47 -9.30
C ARG A 212 20.58 25.39 -8.26
N LEU A 213 21.86 25.08 -8.09
CA LEU A 213 22.36 24.19 -7.04
C LEU A 213 23.05 25.00 -5.95
N GLU A 214 22.51 24.94 -4.73
CA GLU A 214 23.10 25.53 -3.54
C GLU A 214 23.34 24.42 -2.50
N CYS A 215 24.58 24.27 -2.06
CA CYS A 215 24.98 23.27 -1.07
C CYS A 215 26.05 23.82 -0.12
N ALA A 216 26.11 23.30 1.10
CA ALA A 216 27.15 23.66 2.06
C ALA A 216 28.48 22.98 1.68
N ASP A 217 29.60 23.68 1.90
CA ASP A 217 30.94 23.22 1.51
C ASP A 217 31.42 22.00 2.35
N ASP A 218 30.85 21.78 3.53
CA ASP A 218 31.31 20.81 4.54
C ASP A 218 30.37 19.60 4.69
N LEU A 219 29.64 19.24 3.63
CA LEU A 219 28.73 18.08 3.68
C LEU A 219 29.48 16.75 3.86
N PRO A 220 29.01 15.87 4.76
CA PRO A 220 29.64 14.58 4.98
C PRO A 220 29.41 13.62 3.81
N THR A 221 30.32 12.66 3.64
CA THR A 221 30.12 11.54 2.72
C THR A 221 28.97 10.66 3.21
N TYR A 222 28.12 10.21 2.29
CA TYR A 222 26.99 9.34 2.56
C TYR A 222 27.28 7.91 2.10
N ASN A 223 26.85 6.91 2.89
CA ASN A 223 26.92 5.50 2.54
C ASN A 223 25.51 4.96 2.25
N GLY A 224 25.16 4.87 0.97
CA GLY A 224 23.83 4.44 0.56
C GLY A 224 23.74 4.12 -0.92
N ASP A 225 22.53 3.84 -1.39
CA ASP A 225 22.27 3.50 -2.78
C ASP A 225 22.22 4.78 -3.63
N ARG A 226 23.37 5.09 -4.26
CA ARG A 226 23.57 6.30 -5.04
C ARG A 226 22.59 6.38 -6.22
N ASP A 227 22.39 5.28 -6.91
CA ASP A 227 21.56 5.23 -8.13
C ASP A 227 20.08 5.44 -7.80
N ARG A 228 19.61 4.88 -6.68
CA ARG A 228 18.25 5.15 -6.18
C ARG A 228 18.07 6.61 -5.78
N LEU A 229 19.05 7.20 -5.09
CA LEU A 229 19.00 8.63 -4.74
C LEU A 229 19.05 9.52 -5.99
N HIS A 230 19.86 9.16 -6.99
CA HIS A 230 19.87 9.82 -8.29
C HIS A 230 18.47 9.81 -8.93
N GLN A 231 17.81 8.63 -8.97
CA GLN A 231 16.47 8.49 -9.52
C GLN A 231 15.42 9.35 -8.80
N VAL A 232 15.47 9.38 -7.47
CA VAL A 232 14.57 10.22 -6.66
C VAL A 232 14.77 11.70 -7.00
N LEU A 233 16.02 12.16 -7.05
CA LEU A 233 16.33 13.54 -7.37
C LEU A 233 15.92 13.92 -8.80
N ILE A 234 16.14 13.05 -9.78
CA ILE A 234 15.66 13.26 -11.16
C ILE A 234 14.14 13.45 -11.16
N ASN A 235 13.39 12.57 -10.50
CA ASN A 235 11.93 12.64 -10.48
C ASN A 235 11.42 13.91 -9.79
N LEU A 236 12.04 14.31 -8.68
CA LEU A 236 11.64 15.50 -7.92
C LEU A 236 11.94 16.79 -8.71
N VAL A 237 13.14 16.91 -9.27
CA VAL A 237 13.56 18.11 -10.00
C VAL A 237 12.84 18.21 -11.34
N ASP A 238 12.63 17.11 -12.07
CA ASP A 238 11.83 17.11 -13.31
C ASP A 238 10.38 17.53 -13.05
N ASN A 239 9.78 17.08 -11.95
CA ASN A 239 8.47 17.56 -11.52
C ASN A 239 8.49 19.05 -11.18
N ALA A 240 9.52 19.54 -10.47
CA ALA A 240 9.63 20.96 -10.15
C ALA A 240 9.72 21.82 -11.43
N ILE A 241 10.47 21.38 -12.44
CA ILE A 241 10.57 22.07 -13.74
C ILE A 241 9.20 22.10 -14.46
N LYS A 242 8.45 20.99 -14.43
CA LYS A 242 7.15 20.87 -15.13
C LYS A 242 6.03 21.69 -14.52
N PHE A 243 6.08 21.96 -13.21
CA PHE A 243 4.99 22.57 -12.45
C PHE A 243 5.32 23.95 -11.87
N THR A 244 6.45 24.55 -12.28
CA THR A 244 6.80 25.96 -12.01
C THR A 244 6.45 26.82 -13.22
#